data_AF-A0A541AXN6-F1
#
_entry.id   AF-A0A541AXN6-F1
#
_cell.length_a   1.000
_cell.length_b   1.000
_cell.length_c   1.000
_cell.angle_alpha   90.00
_cell.angle_beta   90.00
_cell.angle_gamma   90.00
#
_symmetry.space_group_name_H-M   'P 1'
#
loop_
_entity.id
_entity.type
_entity.pdbx_description
1 polymer ?
#
loop_
_entity_poly.entity_id
_entity_poly.type
_entity_poly.pdbx_seq_one_letter_code
_entity_poly.pdbx_strand_id
1 'polypeptide(L)'
;MMMMFDTNLFINLKYSFIIPFIFLKLGNEIPADVEPIITYSFNMFILSLITLVCLINIIGYFISIYLINKYDVEKRYPKYIKIIRYFEKSQILFVIIEIIICFSCLMAIVIINFGLLSVFIYKIIQLS
;
A
#
# COMPACT_ATOMS: atom_id res chain seq x y z
N MET A 1 -24.00 -9.70 -10.08
CA MET A 1 -22.77 -10.44 -10.43
C MET A 1 -21.65 -9.84 -9.60
N MET A 2 -21.54 -10.32 -8.36
CA MET A 2 -20.65 -9.80 -7.33
C MET A 2 -19.27 -10.43 -7.57
N MET A 3 -18.26 -9.62 -7.88
CA MET A 3 -16.89 -10.10 -8.07
C MET A 3 -16.40 -10.67 -6.75
N MET A 4 -16.32 -12.00 -6.72
CA MET A 4 -15.72 -12.82 -5.69
C MET A 4 -14.21 -12.55 -5.74
N PHE A 5 -13.72 -11.72 -4.81
CA PHE A 5 -12.29 -11.46 -4.65
C PHE A 5 -11.66 -12.73 -4.09
N ASP A 6 -11.01 -13.48 -4.97
CA ASP A 6 -10.57 -14.85 -4.77
C ASP A 6 -9.60 -14.98 -3.58
N THR A 7 -10.05 -15.70 -2.55
CA THR A 7 -9.35 -15.98 -1.28
C THR A 7 -8.00 -16.71 -1.44
N ASN A 8 -7.67 -17.20 -2.63
CA ASN A 8 -6.41 -17.88 -2.92
C ASN A 8 -5.19 -16.94 -3.04
N LEU A 9 -5.39 -15.62 -3.15
CA LEU A 9 -4.28 -14.63 -3.16
C LEU A 9 -3.58 -14.51 -1.79
N PHE A 10 -4.26 -14.86 -0.69
CA PHE A 10 -3.78 -14.66 0.68
C PHE A 10 -2.68 -15.65 1.12
N ILE A 11 -2.58 -16.82 0.48
CA ILE A 11 -1.79 -17.95 1.01
C ILE A 11 -0.28 -17.82 0.69
N ASN A 12 0.10 -16.93 -0.23
CA ASN A 12 1.50 -16.69 -0.62
C ASN A 12 2.09 -15.35 -0.13
N LEU A 13 1.48 -14.71 0.88
CA LEU A 13 1.93 -13.45 1.47
C LEU A 13 3.11 -13.62 2.45
N LYS A 14 4.16 -14.34 2.04
CA LYS A 14 5.42 -14.42 2.81
C LYS A 14 6.21 -13.10 2.84
N TYR A 15 5.82 -12.10 2.05
CA TYR A 15 6.67 -10.96 1.73
C TYR A 15 6.08 -9.58 2.05
N SER A 16 4.82 -9.49 2.48
CA SER A 16 4.26 -8.22 2.99
C SER A 16 3.44 -8.51 4.24
N PHE A 17 4.12 -8.59 5.38
CA PHE A 17 3.50 -8.93 6.67
C PHE A 17 2.61 -7.80 7.19
N ILE A 18 2.87 -6.57 6.76
CA ILE A 18 2.25 -5.35 7.30
C ILE A 18 0.84 -5.12 6.71
N ILE A 19 0.63 -5.41 5.42
CA ILE A 19 -0.65 -5.16 4.75
C ILE A 19 -1.80 -6.01 5.31
N PRO A 20 -1.71 -7.35 5.40
CA PRO A 20 -2.78 -8.16 5.99
C PRO A 20 -3.00 -7.83 7.48
N PHE A 21 -1.97 -7.42 8.22
CA PHE A 21 -2.11 -6.97 9.61
C PHE A 21 -2.97 -5.70 9.75
N ILE A 22 -2.78 -4.73 8.86
CA ILE A 22 -3.60 -3.49 8.84
C ILE A 22 -5.07 -3.83 8.53
N PHE A 23 -5.32 -4.68 7.53
CA PHE A 23 -6.68 -5.07 7.15
C PHE A 23 -7.41 -5.88 8.23
N LEU A 24 -6.72 -6.81 8.89
CA LEU A 24 -7.33 -7.70 9.88
C LEU A 24 -7.74 -6.94 11.16
N LYS A 25 -7.02 -5.89 11.52
CA LYS A 25 -7.27 -5.11 12.74
C LYS A 25 -8.28 -3.98 12.53
N LEU A 26 -8.26 -3.30 11.37
CA LEU A 26 -9.18 -2.19 11.11
C LEU A 26 -10.57 -2.63 10.62
N GLY A 27 -10.70 -3.82 10.01
CA GLY A 27 -11.99 -4.28 9.47
C GLY A 27 -13.02 -4.74 10.51
N ASN A 28 -12.59 -5.08 11.73
CA ASN A 28 -13.47 -5.67 12.76
C ASN A 28 -14.20 -4.66 13.64
N GLU A 29 -13.89 -3.36 13.53
CA GLU A 29 -14.36 -2.34 14.49
C GLU A 29 -15.46 -1.44 13.92
N ILE A 30 -15.96 -1.70 12.70
CA ILE A 30 -16.98 -0.87 12.06
C ILE A 30 -18.38 -1.43 12.39
N PRO A 31 -19.18 -0.79 13.28
CA PRO A 31 -20.55 -1.21 13.52
C PRO A 31 -21.40 -1.09 12.25
N ALA A 32 -22.42 -1.93 12.07
CA ALA A 32 -23.22 -1.95 10.84
C ALA A 32 -24.10 -0.69 10.63
N ASP A 33 -24.29 0.12 11.68
CA ASP A 33 -25.24 1.24 11.73
C ASP A 33 -24.57 2.63 11.74
N VAL A 34 -23.31 2.75 11.28
CA VAL A 34 -22.62 4.06 11.21
C VAL A 34 -23.04 4.86 9.98
N GLU A 35 -23.05 6.19 10.15
CA GLU A 35 -23.29 7.12 9.05
C GLU A 35 -22.34 6.85 7.86
N PRO A 36 -22.84 6.95 6.61
CA PRO A 36 -22.06 6.63 5.42
C PRO A 36 -20.80 7.48 5.26
N ILE A 37 -20.78 8.69 5.84
CA ILE A 37 -19.61 9.56 5.87
C ILE A 37 -18.49 8.99 6.74
N ILE A 38 -18.82 8.35 7.86
CA ILE A 38 -17.85 7.77 8.80
C ILE A 38 -17.20 6.55 8.15
N THR A 39 -18.00 5.67 7.56
CA THR A 39 -17.51 4.50 6.81
C THR A 39 -16.61 4.90 5.65
N TYR A 40 -16.97 5.97 4.93
CA TYR A 40 -16.12 6.55 3.88
C TYR A 40 -14.77 7.02 4.44
N SER A 41 -14.77 7.80 5.53
CA SER A 41 -13.55 8.31 6.14
C SER A 41 -12.61 7.19 6.60
N PHE A 42 -13.14 6.12 7.20
CA PHE A 42 -12.35 4.96 7.59
C PHE A 42 -11.74 4.23 6.39
N ASN A 43 -12.50 4.02 5.32
CA ASN A 43 -11.99 3.38 4.11
C ASN A 43 -10.88 4.20 3.43
N MET A 44 -11.06 5.53 3.36
CA MET A 44 -10.04 6.44 2.82
C MET A 44 -8.80 6.49 3.70
N PHE A 45 -8.96 6.41 5.02
CA PHE A 45 -7.86 6.33 5.96
C PHE A 45 -7.05 5.04 5.79
N ILE A 46 -7.71 3.88 5.66
CA ILE A 46 -7.06 2.59 5.37
C ILE A 46 -6.28 2.67 4.05
N LEU A 47 -6.90 3.19 2.99
CA LEU A 47 -6.27 3.29 1.67
C LEU A 47 -5.03 4.21 1.69
N SER A 48 -5.11 5.29 2.47
CA SER A 48 -3.98 6.22 2.69
C SER A 48 -2.85 5.57 3.49
N LEU A 49 -3.16 4.76 4.51
CA LEU A 49 -2.16 4.01 5.28
C LEU A 49 -1.44 2.97 4.40
N ILE A 50 -2.16 2.24 3.55
CA ILE A 50 -1.57 1.28 2.62
C ILE A 50 -0.59 2.00 1.69
N THR A 51 -1.01 3.14 1.13
CA THR A 51 -0.17 3.96 0.25
C THR A 51 1.10 4.43 0.96
N LEU A 52 0.97 4.88 2.22
CA LEU A 52 2.11 5.32 3.04
C LEU A 52 3.11 4.19 3.29
N VAL A 53 2.62 2.98 3.62
CA VAL A 53 3.49 1.82 3.85
C VAL A 53 4.22 1.42 2.57
N CYS A 54 3.55 1.39 1.42
CA CYS A 54 4.20 1.13 0.14
C CYS A 54 5.30 2.16 -0.15
N LEU A 55 5.06 3.44 0.15
CA LEU A 55 6.04 4.51 -0.05
C LEU A 55 7.26 4.36 0.87
N ILE A 56 7.04 3.99 2.15
CA ILE A 56 8.13 3.69 3.09
C ILE A 56 8.97 2.50 2.61
N ASN A 57 8.34 1.45 2.09
CA ASN A 57 9.06 0.28 1.58
C ASN A 57 9.93 0.63 0.36
N ILE A 58 9.40 1.39 -0.59
CA ILE A 58 10.15 1.87 -1.76
C ILE A 58 11.36 2.70 -1.32
N ILE A 59 11.17 3.65 -0.39
CA ILE A 59 12.27 4.47 0.14
C ILE A 59 13.31 3.61 0.86
N GLY A 60 12.88 2.69 1.71
CA GLY A 60 13.76 1.78 2.45
C GLY A 60 14.63 0.93 1.51
N TYR A 61 14.06 0.50 0.39
CA TYR A 61 14.78 -0.22 -0.65
C TYR A 61 15.89 0.63 -1.30
N PHE A 62 15.56 1.85 -1.74
CA PHE A 62 16.55 2.77 -2.32
C PHE A 62 17.66 3.14 -1.33
N ILE A 63 17.32 3.36 -0.05
CA ILE A 63 18.29 3.60 1.02
C ILE A 63 19.21 2.40 1.19
N SER A 64 18.66 1.18 1.17
CA SER A 64 19.44 -0.06 1.32
C SER A 64 20.46 -0.22 0.20
N ILE A 65 20.06 0.00 -1.07
CA ILE A 65 21.00 -0.03 -2.20
C ILE A 65 22.06 1.06 -2.06
N TYR A 66 21.64 2.28 -1.70
CA TYR A 66 22.58 3.39 -1.55
C TYR A 66 23.64 3.09 -0.48
N LEU A 67 23.25 2.51 0.65
CA LEU A 67 24.19 2.08 1.69
C LEU A 67 25.11 0.95 1.21
N ILE A 68 24.58 -0.07 0.53
CA ILE A 68 25.39 -1.19 0.01
C ILE A 68 26.46 -0.67 -0.95
N ASN A 69 26.07 0.21 -1.88
CA ASN A 69 26.96 0.76 -2.90
C ASN A 69 27.99 1.74 -2.30
N LYS A 70 27.61 2.55 -1.29
CA LYS A 70 28.52 3.53 -0.67
C LYS A 70 29.52 2.92 0.31
N TYR A 71 29.14 1.87 1.03
CA TYR A 71 29.97 1.27 2.08
C TYR A 71 30.77 0.05 1.62
N ASP A 72 30.73 -0.30 0.33
CA ASP A 72 31.46 -1.43 -0.27
C ASP A 72 31.32 -2.69 0.60
N VAL A 73 30.07 -2.93 1.04
CA VAL A 73 29.73 -3.91 2.07
C VAL A 73 30.09 -5.33 1.62
N GLU A 74 30.12 -5.55 0.30
CA GLU A 74 30.62 -6.77 -0.33
C GLU A 74 32.06 -7.08 0.10
N LYS A 75 32.93 -6.06 0.18
CA LYS A 75 34.33 -6.19 0.53
C LYS A 75 34.56 -6.39 2.03
N ARG A 76 33.71 -5.77 2.86
CA ARG A 76 33.82 -5.83 4.32
C ARG A 76 33.23 -7.11 4.92
N TYR A 77 32.27 -7.73 4.24
CA TYR A 77 31.52 -8.89 4.75
C TYR A 77 31.31 -9.99 3.67
N PRO A 78 32.38 -10.70 3.26
CA PRO A 78 32.34 -11.63 2.13
C PRO A 78 31.40 -12.84 2.35
N LYS A 79 31.11 -13.20 3.62
CA LYS A 79 30.21 -14.29 3.97
C LYS A 79 28.75 -14.03 3.57
N TYR A 80 28.35 -12.76 3.47
CA TYR A 80 26.96 -12.38 3.18
C TYR A 80 26.72 -12.03 1.71
N ILE A 81 27.76 -12.06 0.85
CA ILE A 81 27.64 -11.73 -0.59
C ILE A 81 26.56 -12.54 -1.29
N LYS A 82 26.44 -13.85 -1.00
CA LYS A 82 25.41 -14.69 -1.62
C LYS A 82 23.99 -14.29 -1.19
N ILE A 83 23.82 -13.88 0.06
CA ILE A 83 22.53 -13.45 0.61
C ILE A 83 22.17 -12.08 0.03
N ILE A 84 23.14 -11.15 -0.05
CA ILE A 84 22.97 -9.81 -0.62
C ILE A 84 22.56 -9.91 -2.10
N ARG A 85 23.28 -10.70 -2.92
CA ARG A 85 22.95 -10.88 -4.35
C ARG A 85 21.59 -11.55 -4.57
N TYR A 86 21.21 -12.49 -3.72
CA TYR A 86 19.88 -13.12 -3.78
C TYR A 86 18.78 -12.11 -3.43
N PHE A 87 18.99 -11.30 -2.39
CA PHE A 87 18.09 -10.23 -2.01
C PHE A 87 17.97 -9.17 -3.11
N GLU A 88 19.08 -8.70 -3.67
CA GLU A 88 19.10 -7.64 -4.66
C GLU A 88 18.23 -8.00 -5.89
N LYS A 89 18.41 -9.19 -6.45
CA LYS A 89 17.64 -9.63 -7.64
C LYS A 89 16.16 -9.88 -7.33
N SER A 90 15.84 -10.45 -6.16
CA SER A 90 14.46 -10.76 -5.78
C SER A 90 13.67 -9.51 -5.35
N GLN A 91 14.35 -8.50 -4.80
CA GLN A 91 13.72 -7.28 -4.29
C GLN A 91 13.37 -6.29 -5.42
N ILE A 92 14.12 -6.24 -6.53
CA ILE A 92 13.80 -5.36 -7.67
C ILE A 92 12.39 -5.63 -8.20
N LEU A 93 12.06 -6.90 -8.48
CA LEU A 93 10.73 -7.27 -8.99
C LEU A 93 9.63 -6.94 -7.98
N PHE A 94 9.91 -7.13 -6.69
CA PHE A 94 8.96 -6.81 -5.63
C PHE A 94 8.69 -5.31 -5.51
N VAL A 95 9.75 -4.48 -5.59
CA VAL A 95 9.64 -3.02 -5.58
C VAL A 95 8.86 -2.51 -6.77
N ILE A 96 9.02 -3.11 -7.95
CA ILE A 96 8.20 -2.78 -9.13
C ILE A 96 6.72 -3.06 -8.85
N ILE A 97 6.39 -4.19 -8.22
CA ILE A 97 5.00 -4.51 -7.83
C ILE A 97 4.48 -3.49 -6.81
N GLU A 98 5.27 -3.13 -5.80
CA GLU A 98 4.87 -2.12 -4.80
C GLU A 98 4.65 -0.74 -5.42
N ILE A 99 5.46 -0.34 -6.41
CA ILE A 99 5.26 0.90 -7.17
C ILE A 99 3.92 0.88 -7.90
N ILE A 100 3.58 -0.23 -8.56
CA ILE A 100 2.30 -0.39 -9.26
C ILE A 100 1.13 -0.31 -8.28
N ILE A 101 1.22 -1.02 -7.15
CA ILE A 101 0.19 -1.00 -6.10
C ILE A 101 0.03 0.42 -5.54
N CYS A 102 1.12 1.07 -5.17
CA CYS A 102 1.13 2.45 -4.66
C CYS A 102 0.46 3.41 -5.64
N PHE A 103 0.80 3.32 -6.92
CA PHE A 103 0.22 4.17 -7.96
C PHE A 103 -1.29 3.90 -8.14
N SER A 104 -1.71 2.64 -8.11
CA SER A 104 -3.13 2.29 -8.19
C SER A 104 -3.95 2.81 -7.00
N CYS A 105 -3.40 2.73 -5.78
CA CYS A 105 -4.05 3.27 -4.58
C CYS A 105 -4.14 4.79 -4.65
N LEU A 106 -3.09 5.47 -5.08
CA LEU A 106 -3.10 6.92 -5.31
C LEU A 106 -4.18 7.34 -6.31
N MET A 107 -4.28 6.65 -7.44
CA MET A 107 -5.31 6.92 -8.45
C MET A 107 -6.72 6.72 -7.87
N ALA A 108 -6.93 5.66 -7.09
CA ALA A 108 -8.21 5.41 -6.41
C ALA A 108 -8.55 6.55 -5.43
N ILE A 109 -7.59 7.00 -4.62
CA ILE A 109 -7.78 8.12 -3.68
C ILE A 109 -8.21 9.39 -4.44
N VAL A 110 -7.56 9.71 -5.57
CA VAL A 110 -7.89 10.91 -6.36
C VAL A 110 -9.29 10.82 -6.95
N ILE A 111 -9.65 9.70 -7.58
CA ILE A 111 -10.96 9.50 -8.20
C ILE A 111 -12.08 9.58 -7.16
N ILE A 112 -11.91 8.91 -6.02
CA ILE A 112 -12.91 8.86 -4.95
C ILE A 112 -13.12 10.25 -4.33
N ASN A 113 -12.04 11.01 -4.09
CA ASN A 113 -12.16 12.39 -3.59
C ASN A 113 -12.83 13.32 -4.61
N PHE A 114 -12.51 13.16 -5.91
CA PHE A 114 -13.14 13.95 -6.96
C PHE A 114 -14.66 13.68 -7.06
N GLY A 115 -15.06 12.41 -6.94
CA GLY A 115 -16.47 12.01 -6.90
C GLY A 115 -17.23 12.57 -5.68
N LEU A 116 -16.59 12.62 -4.52
CA LEU A 116 -17.19 13.26 -3.33
C LEU A 116 -17.42 14.76 -3.57
N LEU A 117 -16.42 15.44 -4.15
CA LEU A 117 -16.45 16.88 -4.38
C LEU A 117 -17.53 17.29 -5.40
N SER A 118 -17.79 16.46 -6.41
CA SER A 118 -18.87 16.69 -7.37
C SER A 118 -20.27 16.58 -6.74
N VAL A 119 -20.47 15.64 -5.80
CA VAL A 119 -21.73 15.52 -5.04
C VAL A 119 -21.98 16.75 -4.17
N PHE A 120 -20.95 17.28 -3.51
CA PHE A 120 -21.06 18.50 -2.72
C PHE A 120 -21.42 19.74 -3.58
N ILE A 121 -20.80 19.90 -4.75
CA ILE A 121 -21.11 21.00 -5.67
C ILE A 121 -22.56 20.92 -6.15
N TYR A 122 -23.02 19.73 -6.54
CA TYR A 122 -24.40 19.54 -7.00
C TYR A 122 -25.43 19.91 -5.93
N LYS A 123 -25.15 19.53 -4.68
CA LYS A 123 -26.01 19.85 -3.53
C LYS A 123 -26.06 21.36 -3.23
N ILE A 124 -24.94 22.07 -3.41
CA ILE A 124 -24.89 23.54 -3.23
C ILE A 124 -25.69 24.26 -4.31
N ILE A 125 -25.59 23.82 -5.57
CA ILE A 125 -26.32 24.43 -6.69
C ILE A 125 -27.84 24.26 -6.53
N GLN A 126 -28.31 23.13 -6.00
CA GLN A 126 -29.74 22.90 -5.78
C GLN A 126 -30.33 23.69 -4.62
N LEU A 127 -29.49 24.25 -3.74
CA LEU A 127 -29.88 25.04 -2.57
C LEU A 127 -29.90 26.55 -2.84
N SER A 128 -29.35 27.00 -3.98
CA SER A 128 -29.33 28.39 -4.44
C SER A 128 -30.47 28.69 -5.41
#